data_AF-A0A848L193-F1
#
_entry.id   AF-A0A848L193-F1
#
_cell.length_a   1.000
_cell.length_b   1.000
_cell.length_c   1.000
_cell.angle_alpha   90.00
_cell.angle_beta   90.00
_cell.angle_gamma   90.00
#
_symmetry.space_group_name_H-M   'P 1'
#
loop_
_entity.id
_entity.type
_entity.pdbx_description
1 polymer ?
#
loop_
_entity_poly.entity_id
_entity_poly.type
_entity_poly.pdbx_seq_one_letter_code
_entity_poly.pdbx_strand_id
1 'polypeptide(L)'
;MFTAYTRQVERVKRVVDAGAEEVVDGGRTRYHHGDLPAALIAAGLELTRTGGPDALSLREIARRVGVSPNAAYRHFASRDAILAAVSREIEAAMAARMVDSGALNSPASGRDLLRAVGMGYIEFALAEPGWFAVAFFSGMDDDPARVESSPAYGALAYALDTMVSGGELEPARRAQAQWPCWAAVHGFAELALVGPLRFVERDELTVLARRTVDTVIEGLCR
;
A
#
# COMPACT_ATOMS: atom_id res chain seq x y z
N MET A 1 -15.54 1.70 -12.05
CA MET A 1 -14.30 1.20 -11.39
C MET A 1 -13.80 2.18 -10.32
N PHE A 2 -13.58 3.45 -10.66
CA PHE A 2 -13.16 4.52 -9.72
C PHE A 2 -14.05 4.63 -8.45
N THR A 3 -15.38 4.53 -8.58
CA THR A 3 -16.32 4.64 -7.45
C THR A 3 -16.25 3.48 -6.42
N ALA A 4 -15.93 2.26 -6.87
CA ALA A 4 -15.73 1.13 -5.95
C ALA A 4 -14.40 1.26 -5.20
N TYR A 5 -13.41 1.82 -5.90
CA TYR A 5 -12.06 2.05 -5.43
C TYR A 5 -12.00 3.17 -4.37
N THR A 6 -12.64 4.32 -4.59
CA THR A 6 -12.76 5.41 -3.58
C THR A 6 -13.43 4.94 -2.29
N ARG A 7 -14.43 4.03 -2.36
CA ARG A 7 -15.07 3.47 -1.16
C ARG A 7 -14.15 2.58 -0.34
N GLN A 8 -13.22 1.88 -0.98
CA GLN A 8 -12.23 1.04 -0.31
C GLN A 8 -11.16 1.91 0.37
N VAL A 9 -10.73 3.00 -0.27
CA VAL A 9 -9.84 4.03 0.30
C VAL A 9 -10.45 4.69 1.54
N GLU A 10 -11.69 5.15 1.46
CA GLU A 10 -12.42 5.76 2.57
C GLU A 10 -12.71 4.78 3.73
N ARG A 11 -12.69 3.47 3.46
CA ARG A 11 -12.79 2.45 4.50
C ARG A 11 -11.47 2.31 5.25
N VAL A 12 -10.35 2.23 4.54
CA VAL A 12 -9.01 2.15 5.16
C VAL A 12 -8.72 3.41 5.97
N LYS A 13 -9.00 4.60 5.41
CA LYS A 13 -8.85 5.88 6.11
C LYS A 13 -9.66 5.92 7.40
N ARG A 14 -10.92 5.45 7.38
CA ARG A 14 -11.75 5.32 8.60
C ARG A 14 -11.22 4.29 9.60
N VAL A 15 -10.63 3.18 9.15
CA VAL A 15 -10.05 2.17 10.04
C VAL A 15 -8.78 2.68 10.73
N VAL A 16 -7.98 3.49 10.01
CA VAL A 16 -6.78 4.15 10.54
C VAL A 16 -7.15 5.30 11.47
N ASP A 17 -8.09 6.15 11.09
CA ASP A 17 -8.51 7.31 11.89
C ASP A 17 -9.30 6.90 13.15
N ALA A 18 -10.09 5.82 13.10
CA ALA A 18 -10.81 5.29 14.27
C ALA A 18 -9.89 4.66 15.33
N GLY A 19 -8.62 4.37 15.01
CA GLY A 19 -7.62 3.93 15.97
C GLY A 19 -7.00 5.06 16.80
N ALA A 20 -7.22 6.32 16.41
CA ALA A 20 -6.56 7.50 17.00
C ALA A 20 -7.43 8.31 17.98
N GLU A 21 -8.74 8.03 18.08
CA GLU A 21 -9.60 8.67 19.10
C GLU A 21 -9.51 7.92 20.44
N GLU A 22 -8.46 8.23 21.22
CA GLU A 22 -8.45 8.01 22.66
C GLU A 22 -9.57 8.85 23.31
N VAL A 23 -10.69 8.21 23.61
CA VAL A 23 -11.66 8.74 24.58
C VAL A 23 -11.28 8.22 25.95
N VAL A 24 -10.63 9.08 26.74
CA VAL A 24 -10.52 8.92 28.19
C VAL A 24 -11.90 9.13 28.80
N ASP A 25 -12.60 8.05 29.14
CA ASP A 25 -13.55 8.07 30.27
C ASP A 25 -13.65 6.68 30.93
N GLY A 26 -13.74 6.70 32.26
CA GLY A 26 -13.46 5.58 33.14
C GLY A 26 -14.41 4.39 33.00
N GLY A 27 -13.81 3.20 33.03
CA GLY A 27 -14.50 1.97 33.41
C GLY A 27 -15.29 1.29 32.28
N ARG A 28 -14.58 0.44 31.53
CA ARG A 28 -15.08 -0.51 30.51
C ARG A 28 -15.42 0.14 29.17
N THR A 29 -14.43 0.22 28.29
CA THR A 29 -14.60 0.55 26.88
C THR A 29 -15.53 -0.49 26.25
N ARG A 30 -16.75 -0.04 25.98
CA ARG A 30 -17.79 -0.83 25.33
C ARG A 30 -17.39 -0.92 23.87
N TYR A 31 -16.87 -2.07 23.48
CA TYR A 31 -16.73 -2.47 22.08
C TYR A 31 -17.92 -1.95 21.27
N HIS A 32 -17.66 -1.31 20.13
CA HIS A 32 -18.63 -1.35 19.05
C HIS A 32 -18.74 -2.82 18.64
N HIS A 33 -19.66 -3.55 19.29
CA HIS A 33 -19.84 -5.00 19.26
C HIS A 33 -20.17 -5.60 17.86
N GLY A 34 -19.93 -4.88 16.77
CA GLY A 34 -20.27 -5.30 15.41
C GLY A 34 -19.15 -6.00 14.64
N ASP A 35 -17.87 -5.70 14.89
CA ASP A 35 -16.79 -6.19 14.02
C ASP A 35 -15.45 -6.39 14.75
N LEU A 36 -15.37 -7.44 15.58
CA LEU A 36 -14.10 -7.88 16.20
C LEU A 36 -13.00 -8.14 15.15
N PRO A 37 -13.26 -8.79 13.99
CA PRO A 37 -12.28 -8.89 12.92
C PRO A 37 -11.68 -7.55 12.50
N ALA A 38 -12.50 -6.52 12.25
CA ALA A 38 -12.00 -5.20 11.88
C ALA A 38 -11.15 -4.56 12.99
N ALA A 39 -11.56 -4.68 14.26
CA ALA A 39 -10.77 -4.16 15.39
C ALA A 39 -9.40 -4.85 15.51
N LEU A 40 -9.34 -6.18 15.28
CA LEU A 40 -8.08 -6.93 15.27
C LEU A 40 -7.17 -6.49 14.10
N ILE A 41 -7.74 -6.26 12.92
CA ILE A 41 -7.00 -5.76 11.75
C ILE A 41 -6.47 -4.34 12.02
N ALA A 42 -7.29 -3.46 12.59
CA ALA A 42 -6.89 -2.09 12.93
C ALA A 42 -5.71 -2.08 13.91
N ALA A 43 -5.78 -2.86 14.99
CA ALA A 43 -4.67 -2.99 15.93
C ALA A 43 -3.42 -3.63 15.28
N GLY A 44 -3.61 -4.53 14.30
CA GLY A 44 -2.53 -5.08 13.50
C GLY A 44 -1.85 -4.03 12.61
N LEU A 45 -2.62 -3.17 11.94
CA LEU A 45 -2.12 -2.04 11.15
C LEU A 45 -1.26 -1.10 12.00
N GLU A 46 -1.72 -0.74 13.20
CA GLU A 46 -0.96 0.14 14.10
C GLU A 46 0.37 -0.49 14.56
N LEU A 47 0.36 -1.80 14.87
CA LEU A 47 1.58 -2.51 15.26
C LEU A 47 2.64 -2.54 14.15
N THR A 48 2.21 -2.78 12.91
CA THR A 48 3.12 -3.00 11.80
C THR A 48 3.63 -1.71 11.17
N ARG A 49 2.99 -0.56 11.43
CA ARG A 49 3.33 0.73 10.81
C ARG A 49 4.79 1.12 10.98
N THR A 50 5.32 0.95 12.20
CA THR A 50 6.75 1.15 12.48
C THR A 50 7.50 -0.19 12.58
N GLY A 51 6.87 -1.21 13.14
CA GLY A 51 7.55 -2.46 13.50
C GLY A 51 7.64 -3.51 12.40
N GLY A 52 7.06 -3.25 11.23
CA GLY A 52 7.06 -4.20 10.11
C GLY A 52 6.32 -5.50 10.42
N PRO A 53 6.53 -6.56 9.63
CA PRO A 53 5.83 -7.84 9.82
C PRO A 53 6.12 -8.48 11.19
N ASP A 54 7.34 -8.34 11.72
CA ASP A 54 7.76 -8.99 12.96
C ASP A 54 7.06 -8.44 14.21
N ALA A 55 6.58 -7.20 14.17
CA ALA A 55 5.78 -6.63 15.25
C ALA A 55 4.36 -7.23 15.36
N LEU A 56 3.91 -7.99 14.36
CA LEU A 56 2.58 -8.58 14.37
C LEU A 56 2.51 -9.82 15.26
N SER A 57 1.76 -9.71 16.37
CA SER A 57 1.48 -10.81 17.30
C SER A 57 -0.01 -10.86 17.61
N LEU A 58 -0.67 -11.98 17.32
CA LEU A 58 -2.10 -12.13 17.57
C LEU A 58 -2.48 -11.96 19.05
N ARG A 59 -1.58 -12.34 19.97
CA ARG A 59 -1.78 -12.13 21.41
C ARG A 59 -1.70 -10.66 21.79
N GLU A 60 -0.74 -9.93 21.21
CA GLU A 60 -0.60 -8.49 21.45
C GLU A 60 -1.77 -7.71 20.86
N ILE A 61 -2.22 -8.08 19.65
CA ILE A 61 -3.43 -7.54 19.02
C ILE A 61 -4.65 -7.78 19.91
N ALA A 62 -4.86 -9.03 20.37
CA ALA A 62 -5.95 -9.37 21.28
C ALA A 62 -5.92 -8.54 22.57
N ARG A 63 -4.73 -8.34 23.15
CA ARG A 63 -4.53 -7.53 24.34
C ARG A 63 -4.88 -6.06 24.11
N ARG A 64 -4.44 -5.47 22.99
CA ARG A 64 -4.74 -4.08 22.61
C ARG A 64 -6.22 -3.85 22.38
N VAL A 65 -6.87 -4.80 21.72
CA VAL A 65 -8.32 -4.77 21.48
C VAL A 65 -9.10 -5.01 22.77
N GLY A 66 -8.52 -5.76 23.73
CA GLY A 66 -9.09 -6.07 25.04
C GLY A 66 -9.85 -7.40 25.11
N VAL A 67 -9.61 -8.32 24.17
CA VAL A 67 -10.25 -9.65 24.11
C VAL A 67 -9.29 -10.75 24.58
N SER A 68 -9.83 -11.92 24.90
CA SER A 68 -8.97 -13.09 25.13
C SER A 68 -8.26 -13.53 23.84
N PRO A 69 -7.05 -14.11 23.93
CA PRO A 69 -6.40 -14.71 22.77
C PRO A 69 -7.29 -15.73 22.05
N ASN A 70 -8.05 -16.53 22.81
CA ASN A 70 -8.95 -17.52 22.24
C ASN A 70 -10.06 -16.88 21.38
N ALA A 71 -10.59 -15.72 21.77
CA ALA A 71 -11.54 -14.98 20.95
C ALA A 71 -10.91 -14.49 19.62
N ALA A 72 -9.66 -14.04 19.65
CA ALA A 72 -8.94 -13.66 18.42
C ALA A 72 -8.66 -14.85 17.50
N TYR A 73 -8.25 -16.00 18.06
CA TYR A 73 -8.01 -17.23 17.29
C TYR A 73 -9.25 -17.79 16.59
N ARG A 74 -10.46 -17.47 17.08
CA ARG A 74 -11.72 -17.83 16.40
C ARG A 74 -11.94 -17.08 15.08
N HIS A 75 -11.29 -15.91 14.91
CA HIS A 75 -11.37 -15.11 13.68
C HIS A 75 -10.14 -15.28 12.80
N PHE A 76 -8.96 -15.40 13.40
CA PHE A 76 -7.69 -15.60 12.69
C PHE A 76 -6.98 -16.83 13.26
N ALA A 77 -7.01 -17.93 12.51
CA ALA A 77 -6.48 -19.21 12.96
C ALA A 77 -4.96 -19.21 13.22
N SER A 78 -4.23 -18.26 12.62
CA SER A 78 -2.78 -18.14 12.74
C SER A 78 -2.33 -16.67 12.66
N ARG A 79 -1.04 -16.44 12.97
CA ARG A 79 -0.37 -15.16 12.71
C ARG A 79 -0.46 -14.80 11.22
N ASP A 80 -0.24 -15.78 10.34
CA ASP A 80 -0.24 -15.55 8.90
C ASP A 80 -1.64 -15.17 8.39
N ALA A 81 -2.70 -15.74 8.99
CA ALA A 81 -4.07 -15.38 8.64
C ALA A 81 -4.39 -13.90 8.93
N ILE A 82 -3.93 -13.37 10.07
CA ILE A 82 -4.10 -11.94 10.37
C ILE A 82 -3.12 -11.07 9.59
N LEU A 83 -1.89 -11.53 9.35
CA LEU A 83 -0.91 -10.84 8.52
C LEU A 83 -1.44 -10.66 7.09
N ALA A 84 -2.04 -11.68 6.50
CA ALA A 84 -2.71 -11.61 5.21
C ALA A 84 -3.84 -10.58 5.19
N ALA A 85 -4.62 -10.49 6.27
CA ALA A 85 -5.68 -9.49 6.38
C ALA A 85 -5.14 -8.07 6.48
N VAL A 86 -4.11 -7.87 7.31
CA VAL A 86 -3.41 -6.58 7.45
C VAL A 86 -2.74 -6.18 6.13
N SER A 87 -2.05 -7.10 5.44
CA SER A 87 -1.41 -6.85 4.14
C SER A 87 -2.40 -6.36 3.09
N ARG A 88 -3.60 -6.95 3.01
CA ARG A 88 -4.63 -6.50 2.06
C ARG A 88 -5.10 -5.06 2.32
N GLU A 89 -5.26 -4.66 3.58
CA GLU A 89 -5.63 -3.28 3.90
C GLU A 89 -4.46 -2.31 3.61
N ILE A 90 -3.22 -2.74 3.83
CA ILE A 90 -2.01 -1.99 3.48
C ILE A 90 -1.90 -1.80 1.95
N GLU A 91 -2.07 -2.86 1.16
CA GLU A 91 -2.05 -2.78 -0.31
C GLU A 91 -3.15 -1.85 -0.83
N ALA A 92 -4.32 -1.84 -0.19
CA ALA A 92 -5.39 -0.89 -0.49
C ALA A 92 -5.01 0.55 -0.14
N ALA A 93 -4.35 0.78 1.01
CA ALA A 93 -3.82 2.08 1.41
C ALA A 93 -2.76 2.60 0.43
N MET A 94 -1.86 1.71 0.00
CA MET A 94 -0.81 2.02 -0.98
C MET A 94 -1.42 2.39 -2.33
N ALA A 95 -2.37 1.59 -2.82
CA ALA A 95 -3.07 1.89 -4.06
C ALA A 95 -3.79 3.23 -3.96
N ALA A 96 -4.48 3.51 -2.83
CA ALA A 96 -5.06 4.81 -2.57
C ALA A 96 -4.04 5.94 -2.74
N ARG A 97 -2.85 5.79 -2.17
CA ARG A 97 -1.80 6.81 -2.27
C ARG A 97 -1.27 6.98 -3.69
N MET A 98 -1.15 5.88 -4.43
CA MET A 98 -0.78 5.89 -5.85
C MET A 98 -1.78 6.68 -6.70
N VAL A 99 -3.05 6.76 -6.27
CA VAL A 99 -4.10 7.46 -7.03
C VAL A 99 -4.51 8.83 -6.49
N ASP A 100 -4.11 9.16 -5.27
CA ASP A 100 -4.54 10.37 -4.56
C ASP A 100 -3.76 11.62 -4.99
N SER A 101 -2.66 11.47 -5.72
CA SER A 101 -1.96 12.64 -6.26
C SER A 101 -2.92 13.37 -7.22
N GLY A 102 -3.23 14.65 -6.92
CA GLY A 102 -4.24 15.44 -7.62
C GLY A 102 -4.09 15.52 -9.15
N ALA A 103 -2.96 15.05 -9.69
CA ALA A 103 -2.74 14.74 -11.10
C ALA A 103 -3.80 13.81 -11.70
N LEU A 104 -4.47 12.96 -10.91
CA LEU A 104 -5.50 12.04 -11.38
C LEU A 104 -6.88 12.66 -11.57
N ASN A 105 -7.14 13.81 -10.97
CA ASN A 105 -8.42 14.50 -11.13
C ASN A 105 -8.54 15.15 -12.51
N SER A 106 -7.42 15.38 -13.21
CA SER A 106 -7.34 15.87 -14.59
C SER A 106 -5.92 15.61 -15.15
N PRO A 107 -5.54 14.35 -15.43
CA PRO A 107 -4.22 14.07 -15.99
C PRO A 107 -4.14 14.66 -17.39
N ALA A 108 -3.09 15.43 -17.69
CA ALA A 108 -2.92 16.00 -19.02
C ALA A 108 -2.53 14.92 -20.05
N SER A 109 -1.96 13.79 -19.61
CA SER A 109 -1.68 12.62 -20.45
C SER A 109 -1.58 11.30 -19.64
N GLY A 110 -1.54 10.16 -20.33
CA GLY A 110 -1.29 8.86 -19.73
C GLY A 110 0.10 8.76 -19.07
N ARG A 111 1.12 9.43 -19.61
CA ARG A 111 2.44 9.56 -18.95
C ARG A 111 2.34 10.27 -17.60
N ASP A 112 1.54 11.32 -17.51
CA ASP A 112 1.35 12.03 -16.25
C ASP A 112 0.66 11.16 -15.21
N LEU A 113 -0.30 10.34 -15.66
CA LEU A 113 -0.93 9.33 -14.82
C LEU A 113 0.08 8.26 -14.35
N LEU A 114 0.88 7.68 -15.25
CA LEU A 114 1.89 6.69 -14.87
C LEU A 114 2.93 7.27 -13.90
N ARG A 115 3.31 8.54 -14.11
CA ARG A 115 4.20 9.25 -13.19
C ARG A 115 3.59 9.43 -11.81
N ALA A 116 2.33 9.87 -11.76
CA ALA A 116 1.58 10.01 -10.51
C ALA A 116 1.52 8.69 -9.73
N VAL A 117 1.20 7.60 -10.42
CA VAL A 117 1.15 6.26 -9.82
C VAL A 117 2.53 5.84 -9.28
N GLY A 118 3.59 6.01 -10.07
CA GLY A 118 4.95 5.65 -9.66
C GLY A 118 5.46 6.48 -8.47
N MET A 119 5.18 7.79 -8.47
CA MET A 119 5.54 8.67 -7.36
C MET A 119 4.76 8.33 -6.10
N GLY A 120 3.45 8.09 -6.18
CA GLY A 120 2.64 7.72 -5.03
C GLY A 120 3.06 6.39 -4.39
N TYR A 121 3.56 5.44 -5.20
CA TYR A 121 4.17 4.21 -4.69
C TYR A 121 5.41 4.49 -3.84
N ILE A 122 6.35 5.30 -4.35
CA ILE A 122 7.58 5.65 -3.65
C ILE A 122 7.28 6.46 -2.39
N GLU A 123 6.37 7.44 -2.50
CA GLU A 123 5.94 8.25 -1.35
C GLU A 123 5.32 7.40 -0.25
N PHE A 124 4.48 6.41 -0.60
CA PHE A 124 3.94 5.47 0.38
C PHE A 124 5.07 4.70 1.07
N ALA A 125 6.03 4.16 0.31
CA ALA A 125 7.14 3.40 0.86
C ALA A 125 7.98 4.23 1.86
N LEU A 126 8.25 5.49 1.53
CA LEU A 126 9.05 6.40 2.36
C LEU A 126 8.30 6.90 3.60
N ALA A 127 6.98 7.09 3.50
CA ALA A 127 6.14 7.53 4.62
C ALA A 127 5.84 6.39 5.58
N GLU A 128 5.63 5.18 5.06
CA GLU A 128 5.14 4.01 5.81
C GLU A 128 6.07 2.79 5.67
N PRO A 129 7.35 2.87 6.10
CA PRO A 129 8.34 1.84 5.84
C PRO A 129 7.98 0.48 6.45
N GLY A 130 7.34 0.44 7.62
CA GLY A 130 6.89 -0.82 8.23
C GLY A 130 5.75 -1.47 7.46
N TRP A 131 4.79 -0.68 6.97
CA TRP A 131 3.73 -1.19 6.10
C TRP A 131 4.25 -1.64 4.75
N PHE A 132 5.16 -0.88 4.14
CA PHE A 132 5.84 -1.31 2.93
C PHE A 132 6.53 -2.67 3.13
N ALA A 133 7.19 -2.87 4.28
CA ALA A 133 7.79 -4.16 4.60
C ALA A 133 6.76 -5.28 4.81
N VAL A 134 5.58 -5.01 5.36
CA VAL A 134 4.49 -6.01 5.42
C VAL A 134 4.02 -6.41 4.03
N ALA A 135 3.84 -5.44 3.14
CA ALA A 135 3.31 -5.69 1.80
C ALA A 135 4.25 -6.53 0.92
N PHE A 136 5.57 -6.46 1.13
CA PHE A 136 6.53 -7.11 0.21
C PHE A 136 7.53 -8.06 0.87
N PHE A 137 7.74 -8.00 2.18
CA PHE A 137 8.74 -8.81 2.89
C PHE A 137 8.13 -9.72 3.97
N SER A 138 6.81 -9.95 3.93
CA SER A 138 6.11 -10.86 4.84
C SER A 138 6.23 -12.34 4.46
N GLY A 139 6.81 -12.67 3.29
CA GLY A 139 6.92 -14.04 2.79
C GLY A 139 5.59 -14.62 2.31
N MET A 140 4.59 -13.77 2.04
CA MET A 140 3.29 -14.22 1.52
C MET A 140 3.17 -14.08 -0.01
N ASP A 141 4.00 -13.26 -0.66
CA ASP A 141 3.84 -12.74 -2.04
C ASP A 141 4.61 -13.52 -3.12
N ASP A 142 4.77 -14.84 -2.93
CA ASP A 142 5.57 -15.66 -3.85
C ASP A 142 4.80 -16.06 -5.14
N ASP A 143 3.50 -15.74 -5.23
CA ASP A 143 2.63 -16.06 -6.37
C ASP A 143 2.36 -14.82 -7.24
N PRO A 144 2.85 -14.79 -8.50
CA PRO A 144 2.57 -13.70 -9.44
C PRO A 144 1.07 -13.42 -9.63
N ALA A 145 0.21 -14.44 -9.63
CA ALA A 145 -1.22 -14.26 -9.82
C ALA A 145 -1.85 -13.45 -8.68
N ARG A 146 -1.32 -13.60 -7.46
CA ARG A 146 -1.73 -12.82 -6.29
C ARG A 146 -1.35 -11.35 -6.46
N VAL A 147 -0.11 -11.09 -6.89
CA VAL A 147 0.40 -9.74 -7.15
C VAL A 147 -0.41 -9.05 -8.24
N GLU A 148 -0.71 -9.75 -9.34
CA GLU A 148 -1.51 -9.23 -10.46
C GLU A 148 -2.95 -8.87 -10.06
N SER A 149 -3.48 -9.51 -9.01
CA SER A 149 -4.80 -9.21 -8.45
C SER A 149 -4.81 -8.05 -7.44
N SER A 150 -3.64 -7.53 -7.05
CA SER A 150 -3.53 -6.49 -6.03
C SER A 150 -4.03 -5.12 -6.53
N PRO A 151 -4.63 -4.29 -5.66
CA PRO A 151 -5.04 -2.93 -6.02
C PRO A 151 -3.89 -2.05 -6.56
N ALA A 152 -2.67 -2.22 -6.03
CA ALA A 152 -1.49 -1.48 -6.48
C ALA A 152 -1.10 -1.85 -7.92
N TYR A 153 -1.10 -3.16 -8.25
CA TYR A 153 -0.89 -3.63 -9.62
C TYR A 153 -1.97 -3.09 -10.57
N GLY A 154 -3.24 -3.11 -10.13
CA GLY A 154 -4.36 -2.58 -10.91
C GLY A 154 -4.21 -1.10 -11.26
N ALA A 155 -3.72 -0.27 -10.34
CA ALA A 155 -3.46 1.15 -10.59
C ALA A 155 -2.36 1.35 -11.66
N LEU A 156 -1.28 0.57 -11.59
CA LEU A 156 -0.22 0.57 -12.60
C LEU A 156 -0.73 0.11 -13.98
N ALA A 157 -1.49 -0.98 -14.03
CA ALA A 157 -2.07 -1.50 -15.27
C ALA A 157 -2.99 -0.46 -15.92
N TYR A 158 -3.85 0.19 -15.13
CA TYR A 158 -4.74 1.25 -15.61
C TYR A 158 -3.99 2.44 -16.21
N ALA A 159 -2.88 2.87 -15.58
CA ALA A 159 -2.06 3.95 -16.11
C ALA A 159 -1.45 3.60 -17.48
N LEU A 160 -0.93 2.38 -17.61
CA LEU A 160 -0.38 1.87 -18.87
C LEU A 160 -1.45 1.72 -19.96
N ASP A 161 -2.65 1.25 -19.61
CA ASP A 161 -3.77 1.15 -20.57
C ASP A 161 -4.25 2.53 -21.03
N THR A 162 -4.16 3.54 -20.15
CA THR A 162 -4.46 4.93 -20.49
C THR A 162 -3.45 5.49 -21.48
N MET A 163 -2.15 5.17 -21.32
CA MET A 163 -1.12 5.55 -22.30
C MET A 163 -1.38 4.91 -23.68
N VAL A 164 -1.83 3.65 -23.73
CA VAL A 164 -2.20 3.00 -25.00
C VAL A 164 -3.40 3.70 -25.63
N SER A 165 -4.42 4.00 -24.84
CA SER A 165 -5.64 4.68 -25.31
C SER A 165 -5.35 6.10 -25.81
N GLY A 166 -4.37 6.79 -25.20
CA GLY A 166 -3.91 8.12 -25.61
C GLY A 166 -2.90 8.13 -26.76
N GLY A 167 -2.48 6.96 -27.28
CA GLY A 167 -1.48 6.85 -28.34
C GLY A 167 -0.04 7.18 -27.88
N GLU A 168 0.20 7.23 -26.57
CA GLU A 168 1.52 7.49 -25.98
C GLU A 168 2.37 6.20 -25.86
N LEU A 169 1.72 5.04 -25.85
CA LEU A 169 2.33 3.71 -25.78
C LEU A 169 1.77 2.80 -26.88
N GLU A 170 2.65 2.24 -27.70
CA GLU A 170 2.27 1.26 -28.72
C GLU A 170 1.64 0.01 -28.08
N PRO A 171 0.50 -0.51 -28.58
CA PRO A 171 -0.14 -1.71 -28.02
C PRO A 171 0.78 -2.93 -27.92
N ALA A 172 1.69 -3.11 -28.90
CA ALA A 172 2.65 -4.20 -28.90
C ALA A 172 3.65 -4.13 -27.72
N ARG A 173 3.87 -2.95 -27.16
CA ARG A 173 4.81 -2.69 -26.06
C ARG A 173 4.13 -2.69 -24.70
N ARG A 174 2.80 -2.71 -24.66
CA ARG A 174 2.01 -2.76 -23.42
C ARG A 174 2.19 -4.07 -22.67
N ALA A 175 2.34 -5.18 -23.39
CA ALA A 175 2.49 -6.49 -22.80
C ALA A 175 3.71 -6.52 -21.86
N GLN A 176 3.50 -6.94 -20.62
CA GLN A 176 4.54 -7.06 -19.59
C GLN A 176 5.22 -5.75 -19.16
N ALA A 177 4.76 -4.58 -19.63
CA ALA A 177 5.33 -3.28 -19.28
C ALA A 177 5.25 -2.95 -17.77
N GLN A 178 4.32 -3.57 -17.05
CA GLN A 178 4.19 -3.43 -15.60
C GLN A 178 5.45 -3.86 -14.83
N TRP A 179 6.15 -4.91 -15.24
CA TRP A 179 7.28 -5.47 -14.47
C TRP A 179 8.48 -4.54 -14.42
N PRO A 180 8.98 -3.98 -15.54
CA PRO A 180 10.06 -3.00 -15.47
C PRO A 180 9.62 -1.71 -14.75
N CYS A 181 8.36 -1.27 -14.89
CA CYS A 181 7.84 -0.12 -14.15
C CYS A 181 7.87 -0.37 -12.64
N TRP A 182 7.34 -1.52 -12.21
CA TRP A 182 7.33 -1.93 -10.82
C TRP A 182 8.75 -2.06 -10.30
N ALA A 183 9.63 -2.77 -11.01
CA ALA A 183 11.01 -2.97 -10.60
C ALA A 183 11.75 -1.64 -10.37
N ALA A 184 11.50 -0.63 -11.21
CA ALA A 184 12.10 0.69 -11.06
C ALA A 184 11.67 1.38 -9.75
N VAL A 185 10.37 1.43 -9.46
CA VAL A 185 9.86 2.10 -8.24
C VAL A 185 10.15 1.30 -6.97
N HIS A 186 10.07 -0.03 -7.04
CA HIS A 186 10.38 -0.93 -5.93
C HIS A 186 11.86 -0.89 -5.58
N GLY A 187 12.73 -1.05 -6.58
CA GLY A 187 14.18 -0.96 -6.39
C GLY A 187 14.60 0.41 -5.87
N PHE A 188 14.00 1.50 -6.36
CA PHE A 188 14.26 2.83 -5.81
C PHE A 188 13.84 2.93 -4.33
N ALA A 189 12.65 2.45 -3.97
CA ALA A 189 12.17 2.45 -2.60
C ALA A 189 13.11 1.66 -1.68
N GLU A 190 13.57 0.47 -2.09
CA GLU A 190 14.54 -0.30 -1.32
C GLU A 190 15.89 0.42 -1.14
N LEU A 191 16.42 1.02 -2.21
CA LEU A 191 17.64 1.81 -2.16
C LEU A 191 17.53 2.97 -1.16
N ALA A 192 16.34 3.58 -1.06
CA ALA A 192 16.05 4.70 -0.16
C ALA A 192 15.71 4.28 1.27
N LEU A 193 15.16 3.08 1.49
CA LEU A 193 14.77 2.61 2.82
C LEU A 193 15.92 1.92 3.55
N VAL A 194 16.62 1.01 2.86
CA VAL A 194 17.66 0.16 3.48
C VAL A 194 18.99 0.22 2.73
N GLY A 195 18.97 0.69 1.49
CA GLY A 195 20.15 0.78 0.64
C GLY A 195 21.00 2.04 0.83
N PRO A 196 21.82 2.40 -0.17
CA PRO A 196 22.80 3.49 -0.07
C PRO A 196 22.17 4.88 -0.03
N LEU A 197 20.90 5.04 -0.43
CA LEU A 197 20.21 6.33 -0.42
C LEU A 197 19.52 6.64 0.91
N ARG A 198 19.60 5.76 1.93
CA ARG A 198 18.92 5.93 3.23
C ARG A 198 19.33 7.17 4.03
N PHE A 199 20.47 7.76 3.70
CA PHE A 199 20.98 8.99 4.34
C PHE A 199 20.82 10.23 3.45
N VAL A 200 20.17 10.08 2.30
CA VAL A 200 19.88 11.20 1.40
C VAL A 200 18.65 11.94 1.94
N GLU A 201 18.71 13.27 1.91
CA GLU A 201 17.63 14.13 2.36
C GLU A 201 16.34 13.91 1.55
N ARG A 202 15.19 14.13 2.19
CA ARG A 202 13.88 13.81 1.58
C ARG A 202 13.63 14.55 0.27
N ASP A 203 13.99 15.83 0.19
CA ASP A 203 13.81 16.61 -1.03
C ASP A 203 14.67 16.07 -2.19
N GLU A 204 15.90 15.64 -1.90
CA GLU A 204 16.79 15.05 -2.90
C GLU A 204 16.28 13.66 -3.32
N LEU A 205 15.77 12.85 -2.40
CA LEU A 205 15.10 11.58 -2.72
C LEU A 205 13.90 11.80 -3.65
N THR A 206 13.09 12.83 -3.45
CA THR A 206 11.96 13.14 -4.34
C THR A 206 12.44 13.48 -5.76
N VAL A 207 13.55 14.22 -5.90
CA VAL A 207 14.15 14.52 -7.22
C VAL A 207 14.67 13.25 -7.89
N LEU A 208 15.37 12.39 -7.15
CA LEU A 208 15.88 11.12 -7.68
C LEU A 208 14.75 10.16 -8.04
N ALA A 209 13.70 10.07 -7.22
CA ALA A 209 12.51 9.27 -7.47
C ALA A 209 11.85 9.68 -8.79
N ARG A 210 11.63 10.98 -8.98
CA ARG A 210 11.07 11.53 -10.21
C ARG A 210 11.92 11.18 -11.42
N ARG A 211 13.25 11.31 -11.34
CA ARG A 211 14.16 10.93 -12.42
C ARG A 211 14.06 9.44 -12.76
N THR A 212 13.99 8.56 -11.76
CA THR A 212 13.80 7.12 -11.97
C THR A 212 12.49 6.83 -12.72
N VAL A 213 11.39 7.44 -12.28
CA VAL A 213 10.07 7.28 -12.90
C VAL A 213 10.08 7.82 -14.33
N ASP A 214 10.60 9.02 -14.56
CA ASP A 214 10.68 9.61 -15.90
C ASP A 214 11.52 8.76 -16.86
N THR A 215 12.64 8.21 -16.38
CA THR A 215 13.50 7.34 -17.18
C THR A 215 12.77 6.08 -17.66
N VAL A 216 11.99 5.44 -16.77
CA VAL A 216 11.22 4.24 -17.15
C VAL A 216 10.10 4.58 -18.13
N ILE A 217 9.40 5.70 -17.93
CA ILE A 217 8.33 6.18 -18.81
C ILE A 217 8.88 6.49 -20.20
N GLU A 218 10.01 7.19 -20.31
CA GLU A 218 10.66 7.46 -21.59
C GLU A 218 11.08 6.17 -22.29
N GLY A 219 11.60 5.19 -21.55
CA GLY A 219 11.99 3.89 -22.07
C GLY A 219 10.82 3.12 -22.68
N LEU A 220 9.60 3.27 -22.14
CA LEU A 220 8.38 2.66 -22.68
C LEU A 220 7.88 3.29 -23.99
N CYS A 221 8.30 4.51 -24.32
CA CYS A 221 7.79 5.24 -25.49
C CYS A 221 8.74 5.22 -26.69
N ARG A 222 10.00 4.83 -26.52
CA ARG A 222 11.01 4.70 -27.59
C ARG A 222 11.12 3.29 -28.13
#